data_AF-A0A5J4QQB4-F1
#
_entry.id   AF-A0A5J4QQB4-F1
#
_cell.length_a   1.000
_cell.length_b   1.000
_cell.length_c   1.000
_cell.angle_alpha   90.00
_cell.angle_beta   90.00
_cell.angle_gamma   90.00
#
_symmetry.space_group_name_H-M   'P 1'
#
loop_
_entity.id
_entity.type
_entity.pdbx_description
1 polymer ?
#
loop_
_entity_poly.entity_id
_entity_poly.type
_entity_poly.pdbx_seq_one_letter_code
_entity_poly.pdbx_strand_id
1 'polypeptide(L)' 'MDEAEIWLIDPKEVHTNHSRTIQGIQKGASEGVAELLTRLRP' A
#
# COMPACT_ATOMS: atom_id res chain seq x y z
N MET A 1 -12.01 -8.73 -15.97
CA MET A 1 -12.13 -8.38 -14.54
C MET A 1 -10.86 -7.62 -14.22
N ASP A 2 -10.94 -6.32 -14.02
CA ASP A 2 -9.74 -5.56 -13.64
C ASP A 2 -9.34 -5.99 -12.23
N GLU A 3 -8.07 -6.37 -12.09
CA GLU A 3 -7.50 -6.78 -10.82
C GLU A 3 -7.35 -5.56 -9.90
N ALA A 4 -7.90 -5.62 -8.68
CA ALA A 4 -7.84 -4.50 -7.75
C ALA A 4 -6.41 -4.22 -7.26
N GLU A 5 -5.98 -2.96 -7.24
CA GLU A 5 -4.67 -2.58 -6.71
C GLU A 5 -4.56 -2.88 -5.21
N ILE A 6 -3.43 -3.44 -4.77
CA ILE A 6 -3.16 -3.78 -3.37
C ILE A 6 -2.08 -2.86 -2.82
N TRP A 7 -2.37 -2.29 -1.64
CA TRP A 7 -1.47 -1.41 -0.90
C TRP A 7 -1.14 -2.03 0.47
N LEU A 8 0.14 -2.08 0.81
CA LEU A 8 0.64 -2.48 2.13
C LEU A 8 1.21 -1.26 2.87
N ILE A 9 0.71 -1.02 4.08
CA ILE A 9 1.17 0.06 4.95
C ILE A 9 1.78 -0.55 6.21
N ASP A 10 3.09 -0.42 6.37
CA ASP A 10 3.82 -0.83 7.57
C ASP A 10 5.10 0.02 7.69
N PRO A 11 5.48 0.52 8.88
CA PRO A 11 6.72 1.28 9.03
C PRO A 11 7.99 0.48 8.76
N LYS A 12 7.91 -0.86 8.75
CA LYS A 12 9.01 -1.76 8.42
C LYS A 12 8.77 -2.40 7.07
N GLU A 13 9.86 -2.76 6.40
CA GLU A 13 9.76 -3.58 5.21
C GLU A 13 9.19 -4.96 5.57
N VAL A 14 8.08 -5.32 4.94
CA VAL A 14 7.47 -6.64 5.07
C VAL A 14 7.74 -7.41 3.79
N HIS A 15 8.36 -8.57 3.93
CA HIS A 15 8.53 -9.50 2.83
C HIS A 15 7.26 -10.32 2.67
N THR A 16 6.66 -10.22 1.49
CA THR A 16 5.35 -10.80 1.24
C THR A 16 5.43 -11.75 0.05
N ASN A 17 5.11 -13.03 0.26
CA ASN A 17 5.09 -14.03 -0.81
C ASN A 17 3.74 -13.97 -1.54
N HIS A 18 3.66 -13.17 -2.61
CA HIS A 18 2.44 -13.06 -3.43
C HIS A 18 2.73 -13.11 -4.92
N SER A 19 1.75 -13.58 -5.69
CA SER A 19 1.78 -13.61 -7.16
C SER A 19 1.39 -12.28 -7.81
N ARG A 20 0.88 -11.32 -7.02
CA ARG A 20 0.39 -10.02 -7.47
C ARG A 20 1.30 -8.91 -6.96
N THR A 21 1.39 -7.83 -7.74
CA THR A 21 2.14 -6.64 -7.33
C THR A 21 1.47 -5.98 -6.14
N ILE A 22 2.26 -5.69 -5.11
CA ILE A 22 1.84 -4.94 -3.92
C ILE A 22 2.62 -3.65 -3.87
N GLN A 23 1.90 -2.53 -3.75
CA GLN A 23 2.50 -1.22 -3.56
C GLN A 23 2.75 -0.99 -2.07
N GLY A 24 3.98 -0.59 -1.71
CA GLY A 24 4.36 -0.35 -0.31
C GLY A 24 4.34 1.12 0.09
N ILE A 25 3.82 1.41 1.28
CA ILE A 25 4.00 2.69 1.98
C ILE A 25 4.67 2.39 3.33
N GLN A 26 5.95 2.75 3.44
CA GLN A 26 6.75 2.49 4.64
C GLN A 26 6.52 3.54 5.73
N LYS A 27 5.31 3.56 6.30
CA LYS A 27 4.89 4.51 7.34
C LYS A 27 3.99 3.85 8.37
N GLY A 28 3.82 4.51 9.53
CA GLY A 28 2.78 4.13 10.50
C GLY A 28 1.37 4.26 9.91
N ALA A 29 0.40 3.54 10.48
CA ALA A 29 -0.95 3.43 9.91
C ALA A 29 -1.60 4.79 9.60
N SER A 30 -1.59 5.74 10.54
CA SER A 30 -2.22 7.06 10.35
C SER A 30 -1.58 7.85 9.20
N GLU A 31 -0.25 7.91 9.16
CA GLU A 31 0.49 8.65 8.13
C GLU A 31 0.40 7.96 6.76
N GLY A 32 0.46 6.63 6.76
CA GLY A 32 0.39 5.83 5.54
C GLY A 32 -0.99 5.88 4.90
N VAL A 33 -2.07 5.87 5.69
CA VAL A 33 -3.44 6.07 5.16
C VAL A 33 -3.60 7.47 4.61
N ALA A 34 -3.09 8.50 5.30
CA ALA A 34 -3.14 9.87 4.79
C ALA A 34 -2.44 10.00 3.42
N GLU A 35 -1.29 9.35 3.25
CA GLU A 35 -0.59 9.30 1.96
C GLU A 35 -1.34 8.49 0.90
N LEU A 36 -1.90 7.33 1.26
CA LEU A 36 -2.71 6.56 0.31
C LEU A 36 -3.87 7.40 -0.23
N LEU A 37 -4.54 8.14 0.65
CA LEU A 37 -5.63 9.05 0.28
C LEU A 37 -5.17 10.22 -0.60
N THR A 38 -3.89 10.60 -0.63
CA THR A 38 -3.39 11.59 -1.61
C THR A 38 -3.11 10.97 -2.97
N ARG A 39 -2.63 9.72 -3.00
CA ARG A 39 -2.34 8.96 -4.25
C ARG A 39 -3.62 8.53 -4.98
N LEU A 40 -4.69 8.25 -4.25
CA LEU A 40 -5.98 7.82 -4.81
C LEU A 40 -6.88 8.99 -5.25
N ARG A 41 -6.44 10.24 -5.09
CA ARG A 41 -7.19 11.38 -5.63
C ARG A 41 -7.10 11.36 -7.16
N PRO A 42 -8.22 11.63 -7.87
CA PRO A 42 -8.22 11.73 -9.33
C PRO A 42 -7.39 12.91 -9.85
#